data_AF-A0A1V1WR91-F1
#
_entry.id   AF-A0A1V1WR91-F1
#
_cell.length_a   1.000
_cell.length_b   1.000
_cell.length_c   1.000
_cell.angle_alpha   90.00
_cell.angle_beta   90.00
_cell.angle_gamma   90.00
#
_symmetry.space_group_name_H-M   'P 1'
#
loop_
_entity.id
_entity.type
_entity.pdbx_description
1 polymer ?
#
loop_
_entity_poly.entity_id
_entity_poly.type
_entity_poly.pdbx_seq_one_letter_code
_entity_poly.pdbx_strand_id
1 'polypeptide(L)'
;MKKCIDEKAVQRIRRQIVRKPILDRRNTSETLVSHDLPPLPAGARPMRDSASHEPAPTAPKKSPEEMPSINVTEYEEGRILQRRGTSADVLVSGTYIGVPVAVEARVVKNDTSEQVVPWIVVDTSPENGIFMGMLDGVPQGGWYDFQVRFVNDHNVIDHGLHKWGVGILIACIGQSNMKEWFHTGTDLEAHPLLFRYANKKWLGLGKKGNGAIAFGNRLINRLGLPVGLIDYSVNGSGLRKEADWRMGYWEDLAENSIYNRFLAGVSAAGGFLEFVIWMQGEADAARGTVSEVEYSTSLERFVTKQVRADIGNGSGRKNLPFLIVMMIKRPGGEDGPNQAIRNAQKDVAQNVADCYLAATTLDLKNQGTQHLTHRAYTNLGFRVAQTVLFILGKEEYYRGPSVVGVTQIDTKNIDVAIRHRGGTDFTPASGISGWEVVTEDLPAFVSEVIRHDAQTIRITLKDPITGPAHVRYLHGAMPDTANPVRDNSPLSLPLEEYEQKQPGN
;
A
#
# COMPACT_ATOMS: atom_id res chain seq x y z
N MET A 1 25.07 -6.35 22.04
CA MET A 1 23.82 -5.99 22.77
C MET A 1 22.72 -6.92 22.29
N LYS A 2 22.35 -7.92 23.09
CA LYS A 2 21.25 -8.86 22.81
C LYS A 2 19.95 -8.07 22.72
N LYS A 3 19.27 -8.09 21.57
CA LYS A 3 17.96 -7.46 21.41
C LYS A 3 16.92 -8.31 22.15
N CYS A 4 16.20 -7.67 23.07
CA CYS A 4 15.08 -8.27 23.78
C CYS A 4 13.96 -8.53 22.77
N ILE A 5 13.56 -9.78 22.65
CA ILE A 5 12.38 -10.24 21.92
C ILE A 5 11.15 -9.65 22.62
N ASP A 6 10.16 -9.17 21.87
CA ASP A 6 8.86 -8.81 22.42
C ASP A 6 8.12 -10.09 22.83
N GLU A 7 8.36 -10.54 24.06
CA GLU A 7 7.75 -11.73 24.65
C GLU A 7 6.21 -11.69 24.59
N LYS A 8 5.59 -10.51 24.52
CA LYS A 8 4.13 -10.39 24.41
C LYS A 8 3.62 -10.79 23.03
N ALA A 9 4.38 -10.51 21.96
CA ALA A 9 4.06 -10.96 20.61
C ALA A 9 4.15 -12.49 20.50
N VAL A 10 5.21 -13.09 21.07
CA VAL A 10 5.41 -14.54 21.12
C VAL A 10 4.29 -15.23 21.92
N GLN A 11 3.90 -14.68 23.07
CA GLN A 11 2.79 -15.22 23.85
C GLN A 11 1.43 -15.07 23.15
N ARG A 12 1.21 -14.01 22.36
CA ARG A 12 -0.05 -13.80 21.62
C ARG A 12 -0.21 -14.83 20.50
N ILE A 13 0.88 -15.18 19.81
CA ILE A 13 0.91 -16.22 18.77
C ILE A 13 0.70 -17.61 19.40
N ARG A 14 1.37 -17.91 20.53
CA ARG A 14 1.14 -19.17 21.29
C ARG A 14 -0.33 -19.36 21.66
N ARG A 15 -1.03 -18.30 22.08
CA ARG A 15 -2.47 -18.36 22.40
C ARG A 15 -3.39 -18.53 21.18
N GLN A 16 -2.96 -18.11 20.00
CA GLN A 16 -3.74 -18.27 18.76
C GLN A 16 -3.61 -19.69 18.18
N ILE A 17 -2.44 -20.32 18.30
CA ILE A 17 -2.19 -21.69 17.81
C ILE A 17 -2.97 -22.73 18.65
N VAL A 18 -3.07 -22.54 19.97
CA VAL A 18 -3.77 -23.46 20.89
C VAL A 18 -5.31 -23.48 20.69
N ARG A 19 -5.90 -22.55 19.93
CA ARG A 19 -7.37 -22.40 19.80
C ARG A 19 -8.03 -23.04 18.58
N LYS A 20 -7.33 -23.82 17.76
CA LYS A 20 -8.01 -24.64 16.72
C LYS A 20 -8.51 -25.96 17.33
N PRO A 21 -9.83 -26.24 17.37
CA PRO A 21 -10.33 -27.50 17.90
C PRO A 21 -10.05 -28.62 16.91
N ILE A 22 -9.51 -29.72 17.43
CA ILE A 22 -9.50 -31.04 16.79
C ILE A 22 -10.96 -31.46 16.60
N LEU A 23 -11.38 -31.68 15.36
CA LEU A 23 -12.70 -32.24 15.03
C LEU A 23 -12.75 -33.70 15.50
N ASP A 24 -13.44 -33.95 16.62
CA ASP A 24 -13.86 -35.28 17.05
C ASP A 24 -15.02 -35.76 16.15
N ARG A 25 -14.80 -36.86 15.42
CA ARG A 25 -15.84 -37.53 14.63
C ARG A 25 -16.81 -38.21 15.59
N ARG A 26 -18.01 -37.66 15.77
CA ARG A 26 -19.16 -38.40 16.32
C ARG A 26 -20.38 -38.31 15.43
N ASN A 27 -20.94 -39.50 15.22
CA ASN A 27 -22.15 -39.87 14.52
C ASN A 27 -23.27 -38.82 14.58
N THR A 28 -23.71 -38.41 13.40
CA THR A 28 -25.03 -37.82 13.15
C THR A 28 -26.07 -38.94 13.01
N SER A 29 -27.03 -39.02 13.91
CA SER A 29 -28.33 -39.67 13.65
C SER A 29 -29.43 -38.63 13.86
N GLU A 30 -30.10 -38.30 12.77
CA GLU A 30 -31.18 -37.32 12.68
C GLU A 30 -32.45 -37.77 13.40
N THR A 31 -33.11 -36.80 14.02
CA THR A 31 -34.47 -36.83 14.57
C THR A 31 -35.52 -36.94 13.46
N LEU A 32 -36.42 -37.93 13.56
CA LEU A 32 -37.71 -37.96 12.86
C LEU A 32 -38.85 -38.21 13.87
N VAL A 33 -39.71 -37.19 13.97
CA VAL A 33 -41.18 -37.14 14.15
C VAL A 33 -41.88 -38.15 15.08
N SER A 34 -42.67 -37.59 16.00
CA SER A 34 -43.64 -38.19 16.91
C SER A 34 -44.93 -38.70 16.24
N HIS A 35 -45.46 -39.86 16.68
CA HIS A 35 -46.90 -40.14 16.84
C HIS A 35 -47.16 -41.37 17.74
N ASP A 36 -48.38 -41.45 18.27
CA ASP A 36 -48.86 -42.08 19.50
C ASP A 36 -49.08 -43.62 19.56
N LEU A 37 -48.86 -44.19 20.78
CA LEU A 37 -49.57 -45.26 21.54
C LEU A 37 -49.70 -46.72 20.97
N PRO A 38 -50.00 -47.80 21.76
CA PRO A 38 -50.24 -48.01 23.22
C PRO A 38 -49.40 -49.19 23.86
N PRO A 39 -49.64 -49.65 25.13
CA PRO A 39 -48.61 -50.32 25.97
C PRO A 39 -48.81 -51.83 26.34
N LEU A 40 -47.77 -52.38 27.02
CA LEU A 40 -47.70 -53.58 27.94
C LEU A 40 -47.64 -55.01 27.34
N PRO A 41 -47.20 -56.08 28.08
CA PRO A 41 -46.56 -56.17 29.42
C PRO A 41 -45.32 -57.10 29.53
N ALA A 42 -44.82 -57.22 30.77
CA ALA A 42 -43.70 -58.02 31.28
C ALA A 42 -43.77 -59.55 31.08
N GLY A 43 -42.59 -60.19 31.03
CA GLY A 43 -42.45 -61.65 31.05
C GLY A 43 -41.04 -62.14 31.44
N ALA A 44 -40.96 -62.70 32.66
CA ALA A 44 -40.05 -63.66 33.28
C ALA A 44 -38.73 -64.15 32.60
N ARG A 45 -37.69 -64.28 33.46
CA ARG A 45 -36.41 -65.04 33.30
C ARG A 45 -36.66 -66.55 33.07
N PRO A 46 -35.64 -67.34 32.65
CA PRO A 46 -34.71 -67.91 33.64
C PRO A 46 -33.23 -68.01 33.21
N MET A 47 -32.40 -68.11 34.25
CA MET A 47 -30.97 -68.45 34.24
C MET A 47 -30.66 -69.77 33.54
N ARG A 48 -29.51 -69.83 32.86
CA ARG A 48 -28.64 -71.01 32.86
C ARG A 48 -27.19 -70.58 33.01
N ASP A 49 -26.59 -71.02 34.10
CA ASP A 49 -25.15 -71.08 34.33
C ASP A 49 -24.48 -72.02 33.32
N SER A 50 -23.34 -71.59 32.77
CA SER A 50 -22.27 -72.49 32.38
C SER A 50 -20.91 -71.76 32.42
N ALA A 51 -20.18 -72.07 33.49
CA ALA A 51 -18.72 -72.14 33.64
C ALA A 51 -17.79 -71.42 32.63
N SER A 52 -17.14 -70.38 33.15
CA SER A 52 -15.68 -70.13 33.16
C SER A 52 -14.81 -70.68 32.00
N HIS A 53 -14.36 -69.75 31.17
CA HIS A 53 -12.99 -69.71 30.64
C HIS A 53 -12.50 -68.25 30.68
N GLU A 54 -11.64 -67.92 31.63
CA GLU A 54 -10.84 -66.70 31.59
C GLU A 54 -9.80 -66.84 30.47
N PRO A 55 -9.77 -65.95 29.46
CA PRO A 55 -8.62 -65.83 28.60
C PRO A 55 -7.54 -65.00 29.32
N ALA A 56 -6.29 -65.47 29.21
CA ALA A 56 -5.10 -64.82 29.73
C ALA A 56 -5.05 -63.30 29.42
N PRO A 57 -4.42 -62.47 30.28
CA PRO A 57 -4.30 -61.04 30.05
C PRO A 57 -3.58 -60.81 28.72
N THR A 58 -4.30 -60.27 27.75
CA THR A 58 -3.73 -59.77 26.51
C THR A 58 -2.77 -58.64 26.86
N ALA A 59 -1.50 -58.83 26.50
CA ALA A 59 -0.50 -57.76 26.57
C ALA A 59 -1.08 -56.50 25.92
N PRO A 60 -0.84 -55.30 26.48
CA PRO A 60 -1.35 -54.07 25.89
C PRO A 60 -0.84 -54.02 24.45
N LYS A 61 -1.77 -54.02 23.49
CA LYS A 61 -1.46 -53.70 22.10
C LYS A 61 -0.75 -52.36 22.12
N LYS A 62 0.55 -52.34 21.82
CA LYS A 62 1.28 -51.11 21.50
C LYS A 62 0.39 -50.38 20.49
N SER A 63 -0.12 -49.21 20.89
CA SER A 63 -0.70 -48.26 19.94
C SER A 63 0.30 -48.14 18.79
N PRO A 64 -0.14 -48.16 17.51
CA PRO A 64 0.79 -47.96 16.40
C PRO A 64 1.58 -46.70 16.70
N GLU A 65 2.91 -46.83 16.79
CA GLU A 65 3.80 -45.68 16.96
C GLU A 65 3.48 -44.72 15.82
N GLU A 66 2.87 -43.57 16.14
CA GLU A 66 2.56 -42.57 15.14
C GLU A 66 3.87 -42.15 14.47
N MET A 67 3.92 -42.26 13.14
CA MET A 67 5.12 -41.88 12.40
C MET A 67 5.45 -40.41 12.67
N PRO A 68 6.73 -40.08 12.94
CA PRO A 68 7.15 -38.71 13.14
C PRO A 68 6.70 -37.82 11.97
N SER A 69 6.12 -36.67 12.27
CA SER A 69 5.63 -35.74 11.26
C SER A 69 5.77 -34.30 11.71
N ILE A 70 5.82 -33.40 10.73
CA ILE A 70 5.86 -31.94 10.91
C ILE A 70 4.73 -31.36 10.05
N ASN A 71 4.05 -30.36 10.59
CA ASN A 71 3.12 -29.53 9.84
C ASN A 71 3.49 -28.05 10.04
N VAL A 72 3.93 -27.37 8.99
CA VAL A 72 4.29 -25.95 9.04
C VAL A 72 3.03 -25.08 9.09
N THR A 73 3.05 -24.03 9.92
CA THR A 73 2.04 -22.97 9.90
C THR A 73 2.24 -22.13 8.65
N GLU A 74 1.32 -22.26 7.71
CA GLU A 74 1.40 -21.61 6.41
C GLU A 74 1.28 -20.09 6.48
N TYR A 75 2.07 -19.41 5.65
CA TYR A 75 1.72 -18.06 5.22
C TYR A 75 0.54 -18.09 4.24
N GLU A 76 -0.12 -16.95 4.05
CA GLU A 76 -1.07 -16.81 2.95
C GLU A 76 -0.35 -16.92 1.60
N GLU A 77 -1.00 -17.50 0.60
CA GLU A 77 -0.48 -17.55 -0.78
C GLU A 77 -0.11 -16.16 -1.30
N GLY A 78 1.13 -16.01 -1.76
CA GLY A 78 1.66 -14.75 -2.27
C GLY A 78 1.95 -13.71 -1.18
N ARG A 79 2.09 -14.13 0.09
CA ARG A 79 2.46 -13.25 1.19
C ARG A 79 3.80 -12.56 0.90
N ILE A 80 3.84 -11.24 1.04
CA ILE A 80 5.08 -10.47 1.01
C ILE A 80 5.39 -9.97 2.42
N LEU A 81 6.61 -10.26 2.88
CA LEU A 81 7.17 -9.78 4.14
C LEU A 81 7.99 -8.51 3.86
N GLN A 82 7.74 -7.45 4.63
CA GLN A 82 8.47 -6.19 4.50
C GLN A 82 9.95 -6.42 4.85
N ARG A 83 10.84 -6.13 3.90
CA ARG A 83 12.28 -6.13 4.11
C ARG A 83 12.71 -5.04 5.09
N ARG A 84 13.87 -5.23 5.71
CA ARG A 84 14.66 -4.22 6.41
C ARG A 84 16.06 -4.23 5.79
N GLY A 85 16.42 -3.14 5.11
CA GLY A 85 17.61 -3.15 4.26
C GLY A 85 17.38 -4.06 3.06
N THR A 86 18.03 -5.21 3.00
CA THR A 86 17.94 -6.16 1.88
C THR A 86 17.45 -7.55 2.28
N SER A 87 16.87 -7.71 3.47
CA SER A 87 16.43 -9.00 4.01
C SER A 87 15.28 -8.83 5.02
N ALA A 88 14.67 -9.91 5.48
CA ALA A 88 13.72 -9.91 6.59
C ALA A 88 13.99 -11.11 7.51
N ASP A 89 13.67 -10.95 8.79
CA ASP A 89 13.64 -12.07 9.72
C ASP A 89 12.28 -12.76 9.58
N VAL A 90 12.29 -14.07 9.38
CA VAL A 90 11.11 -14.85 9.00
C VAL A 90 10.77 -15.84 10.10
N LEU A 91 9.54 -15.76 10.62
CA LEU A 91 9.03 -16.73 11.58
C LEU A 91 8.77 -18.06 10.87
N VAL A 92 9.21 -19.15 11.49
CA VAL A 92 8.84 -20.52 11.12
C VAL A 92 8.24 -21.15 12.35
N SER A 93 7.01 -21.66 12.23
CA SER A 93 6.32 -22.33 13.33
C SER A 93 5.44 -23.43 12.80
N GLY A 94 5.02 -24.34 13.68
CA GLY A 94 4.14 -25.42 13.29
C GLY A 94 3.89 -26.40 14.41
N THR A 95 3.30 -27.52 14.06
CA THR A 95 3.09 -28.66 14.97
C THR A 95 3.92 -29.85 14.54
N TYR A 96 4.18 -30.76 15.47
CA TYR A 96 4.88 -32.00 15.18
C TYR A 96 4.34 -33.17 16.00
N ILE A 97 4.54 -34.39 15.49
CA ILE A 97 4.33 -35.65 16.20
C ILE A 97 5.68 -36.38 16.27
N GLY A 98 5.97 -37.01 17.41
CA GLY A 98 7.23 -37.74 17.66
C GLY A 98 8.06 -37.16 18.80
N VAL A 99 9.32 -37.59 18.90
CA VAL A 99 10.27 -37.17 19.95
C VAL A 99 11.52 -36.54 19.31
N PRO A 100 11.39 -35.35 18.69
CA PRO A 100 12.51 -34.70 18.03
C PRO A 100 13.51 -34.13 19.03
N VAL A 101 14.79 -34.17 18.65
CA VAL A 101 15.86 -33.50 19.41
C VAL A 101 15.85 -32.00 19.12
N ALA A 102 15.58 -31.63 17.88
CA ALA A 102 15.49 -30.25 17.40
C ALA A 102 14.82 -30.22 16.02
N VAL A 103 14.33 -29.05 15.62
CA VAL A 103 13.76 -28.79 14.29
C VAL A 103 14.67 -27.85 13.52
N GLU A 104 14.94 -28.19 12.26
CA GLU A 104 15.63 -27.31 11.31
C GLU A 104 14.69 -26.85 10.22
N ALA A 105 14.89 -25.61 9.76
CA ALA A 105 14.25 -25.09 8.58
C ALA A 105 15.28 -24.50 7.62
N ARG A 106 14.96 -24.52 6.33
CA ARG A 106 15.67 -23.77 5.30
C ARG A 106 14.69 -23.06 4.37
N VAL A 107 15.20 -22.14 3.56
CA VAL A 107 14.43 -21.45 2.52
C VAL A 107 14.97 -21.85 1.16
N VAL A 108 14.09 -22.20 0.24
CA VAL A 108 14.42 -22.50 -1.16
C VAL A 108 13.61 -21.60 -2.10
N LYS A 109 14.02 -21.49 -3.36
CA LYS A 109 13.15 -20.88 -4.38
C LYS A 109 11.93 -21.77 -4.62
N ASN A 110 10.76 -21.13 -4.72
CA ASN A 110 9.49 -21.83 -4.90
C ASN A 110 9.51 -22.78 -6.11
N ASP A 111 8.89 -23.94 -5.96
CA ASP A 111 8.84 -25.03 -6.94
C ASP A 111 10.22 -25.61 -7.33
N THR A 112 11.26 -25.34 -6.54
CA THR A 112 12.61 -25.89 -6.76
C THR A 112 13.23 -26.42 -5.46
N SER A 113 14.46 -26.96 -5.55
CA SER A 113 15.31 -27.25 -4.39
C SER A 113 16.53 -26.33 -4.31
N GLU A 114 16.53 -25.22 -5.07
CA GLU A 114 17.63 -24.26 -5.04
C GLU A 114 17.64 -23.53 -3.70
N GLN A 115 18.70 -23.73 -2.93
CA GLN A 115 18.85 -23.17 -1.59
C GLN A 115 19.04 -21.65 -1.62
N VAL A 116 18.26 -20.95 -0.80
CA VAL A 116 18.37 -19.50 -0.55
C VAL A 116 18.96 -19.25 0.83
N VAL A 117 18.43 -19.91 1.85
CA VAL A 117 18.97 -19.93 3.21
C VAL A 117 19.32 -21.39 3.53
N PRO A 118 20.49 -21.70 4.11
CA PRO A 118 20.85 -23.06 4.50
C PRO A 118 19.95 -23.60 5.62
N TRP A 119 20.09 -24.89 5.92
CA TRP A 119 19.48 -25.47 7.11
C TRP A 119 19.98 -24.78 8.38
N ILE A 120 19.03 -24.31 9.19
CA ILE A 120 19.26 -23.66 10.47
C ILE A 120 18.36 -24.33 11.50
N VAL A 121 18.91 -24.66 12.67
CA VAL A 121 18.12 -25.10 13.82
C VAL A 121 17.25 -23.95 14.30
N VAL A 122 15.94 -24.08 14.12
CA VAL A 122 14.94 -23.06 14.51
C VAL A 122 14.37 -23.32 15.91
N ASP A 123 14.38 -24.57 16.36
CA ASP A 123 13.95 -24.94 17.70
C ASP A 123 14.84 -26.06 18.24
N THR A 124 15.62 -25.77 19.29
CA THR A 124 16.62 -26.70 19.86
C THR A 124 16.02 -27.71 20.84
N SER A 125 14.76 -27.52 21.25
CA SER A 125 14.08 -28.41 22.21
C SER A 125 12.57 -28.18 22.11
N PRO A 126 11.94 -28.55 20.99
CA PRO A 126 10.51 -28.34 20.80
C PRO A 126 9.73 -29.19 21.82
N GLU A 127 8.67 -28.61 22.37
CA GLU A 127 7.86 -29.24 23.42
C GLU A 127 6.36 -29.12 23.12
N ASN A 128 5.57 -30.01 23.71
CA ASN A 128 4.10 -29.98 23.64
C ASN A 128 3.55 -30.03 22.19
N GLY A 129 4.28 -30.66 21.27
CA GLY A 129 3.84 -30.85 19.88
C GLY A 129 3.86 -29.57 19.03
N ILE A 130 4.54 -28.51 19.48
CA ILE A 130 4.68 -27.23 18.76
C ILE A 130 6.16 -26.89 18.63
N PHE A 131 6.56 -26.40 17.47
CA PHE A 131 7.89 -25.79 17.27
C PHE A 131 7.75 -24.34 16.81
N MET A 132 8.73 -23.51 17.15
CA MET A 132 8.75 -22.10 16.74
C MET A 132 10.17 -21.54 16.75
N GLY A 133 10.57 -20.88 15.66
CA GLY A 133 11.84 -20.17 15.59
C GLY A 133 11.90 -19.13 14.48
N MET A 134 13.03 -18.44 14.40
CA MET A 134 13.28 -17.38 13.42
C MET A 134 14.40 -17.78 12.48
N LEU A 135 14.21 -17.52 11.19
CA LEU A 135 15.28 -17.47 10.20
C LEU A 135 15.69 -16.02 10.01
N ASP A 136 16.85 -15.67 10.55
CA ASP A 136 17.37 -14.29 10.48
C ASP A 136 17.89 -13.98 9.07
N GLY A 137 17.60 -12.77 8.60
CA GLY A 137 18.23 -12.25 7.38
C GLY A 137 17.91 -13.00 6.09
N VAL A 138 16.70 -13.56 5.94
CA VAL A 138 16.24 -14.11 4.66
C VAL A 138 16.30 -13.01 3.58
N PRO A 139 17.05 -13.20 2.49
CA PRO A 139 17.27 -12.13 1.51
C PRO A 139 15.97 -11.71 0.83
N GLN A 140 15.92 -10.46 0.39
CA GLN A 140 14.85 -9.99 -0.48
C GLN A 140 14.79 -10.80 -1.79
N GLY A 141 13.58 -10.99 -2.30
CA GLY A 141 13.32 -11.82 -3.46
C GLY A 141 12.14 -12.77 -3.21
N GLY A 142 11.97 -13.68 -4.14
CA GLY A 142 10.88 -14.65 -4.12
C GLY A 142 10.48 -15.06 -5.54
N TRP A 143 9.53 -15.98 -5.67
CA TRP A 143 8.84 -16.64 -4.57
C TRP A 143 9.70 -17.71 -3.85
N TYR A 144 9.42 -17.94 -2.58
CA TYR A 144 10.12 -18.86 -1.69
C TYR A 144 9.16 -19.89 -1.10
N ASP A 145 9.72 -21.06 -0.78
CA ASP A 145 9.10 -22.12 0.02
C ASP A 145 9.96 -22.44 1.24
N PHE A 146 9.34 -23.00 2.27
CA PHE A 146 10.07 -23.60 3.38
C PHE A 146 10.49 -25.03 3.05
N GLN A 147 11.51 -25.53 3.72
CA GLN A 147 11.66 -26.96 3.91
C GLN A 147 12.03 -27.19 5.36
N VAL A 148 11.32 -28.11 6.02
CA VAL A 148 11.42 -28.34 7.46
C VAL A 148 11.63 -29.83 7.74
N ARG A 149 12.49 -30.12 8.72
CA ARG A 149 12.84 -31.48 9.14
C ARG A 149 13.27 -31.53 10.60
N PHE A 150 13.41 -32.73 11.14
CA PHE A 150 14.04 -32.93 12.44
C PHE A 150 15.56 -33.05 12.29
N VAL A 151 16.34 -32.63 13.30
CA VAL A 151 17.81 -32.81 13.28
C VAL A 151 18.20 -34.30 13.24
N ASN A 152 17.43 -35.17 13.90
CA ASN A 152 17.69 -36.61 13.93
C ASN A 152 17.14 -37.36 12.71
N ASP A 153 16.48 -36.68 11.77
CA ASP A 153 16.04 -37.23 10.48
C ASP A 153 16.21 -36.19 9.36
N HIS A 154 17.23 -36.39 8.53
CA HIS A 154 17.60 -35.41 7.50
C HIS A 154 16.68 -35.37 6.28
N ASN A 155 15.66 -36.23 6.20
CA ASN A 155 14.64 -36.15 5.15
C ASN A 155 13.78 -34.90 5.33
N VAL A 156 13.44 -34.23 4.22
CA VAL A 156 12.46 -33.13 4.28
C VAL A 156 11.10 -33.72 4.60
N ILE A 157 10.46 -33.22 5.66
CA ILE A 157 9.17 -33.73 6.13
C ILE A 157 8.03 -32.85 5.62
N ASP A 158 8.25 -31.53 5.57
CA ASP A 158 7.26 -30.55 5.10
C ASP A 158 7.94 -29.47 4.24
N HIS A 159 7.26 -29.04 3.19
CA HIS A 159 7.69 -28.02 2.22
C HIS A 159 6.94 -26.68 2.36
N GLY A 160 5.95 -26.61 3.25
CA GLY A 160 4.92 -25.59 3.15
C GLY A 160 4.08 -25.74 1.88
N LEU A 161 2.94 -25.06 1.85
CA LEU A 161 1.97 -25.13 0.75
C LEU A 161 1.92 -23.86 -0.08
N HIS A 162 2.25 -22.73 0.52
CA HIS A 162 2.04 -21.42 -0.07
C HIS A 162 3.35 -20.68 -0.28
N LYS A 163 3.44 -20.04 -1.44
CA LYS A 163 4.63 -19.28 -1.80
C LYS A 163 4.60 -17.92 -1.13
N TRP A 164 5.75 -17.45 -0.68
CA TRP A 164 5.90 -16.14 -0.03
C TRP A 164 7.20 -15.46 -0.46
N GLY A 165 7.36 -14.18 -0.15
CA GLY A 165 8.52 -13.41 -0.59
C GLY A 165 8.92 -12.35 0.42
N VAL A 166 10.15 -11.84 0.27
CA VAL A 166 10.66 -10.72 1.05
C VAL A 166 10.83 -9.54 0.11
N GLY A 167 10.13 -8.45 0.37
CA GLY A 167 10.00 -7.36 -0.57
C GLY A 167 9.59 -6.05 0.09
N ILE A 168 8.95 -5.18 -0.67
CA ILE A 168 8.49 -3.88 -0.16
C ILE A 168 6.96 -3.88 -0.05
N LEU A 169 6.45 -3.37 1.07
CA LEU A 169 5.04 -3.15 1.32
C LEU A 169 4.72 -1.66 1.24
N ILE A 170 3.68 -1.34 0.49
CA ILE A 170 3.27 0.03 0.20
C ILE A 170 1.79 0.17 0.46
N ALA A 171 1.40 1.05 1.38
CA ALA A 171 0.00 1.37 1.57
C ALA A 171 -0.52 2.28 0.46
N CYS A 172 -1.73 1.99 0.00
CA CYS A 172 -2.45 2.76 -1.00
C CYS A 172 -3.78 3.20 -0.37
N ILE A 173 -3.80 4.44 0.12
CA ILE A 173 -4.93 5.00 0.88
C ILE A 173 -5.40 6.33 0.29
N GLY A 174 -6.62 6.71 0.65
CA GLY A 174 -7.30 7.90 0.12
C GLY A 174 -8.68 7.54 -0.43
N GLN A 175 -9.11 8.21 -1.50
CA GLN A 175 -10.48 8.08 -2.00
C GLN A 175 -10.58 7.45 -3.40
N SER A 176 -11.58 7.86 -4.18
CA SER A 176 -11.99 7.18 -5.41
C SER A 176 -10.90 7.13 -6.48
N ASN A 177 -10.04 8.14 -6.62
CA ASN A 177 -8.90 8.05 -7.55
C ASN A 177 -7.86 6.99 -7.11
N MET A 178 -7.64 6.81 -5.80
CA MET A 178 -6.83 5.68 -5.30
C MET A 178 -7.53 4.34 -5.55
N LYS A 179 -8.85 4.26 -5.41
CA LYS A 179 -9.57 3.03 -5.74
C LYS A 179 -9.45 2.70 -7.23
N GLU A 180 -9.72 3.67 -8.10
CA GLU A 180 -9.68 3.48 -9.55
C GLU A 180 -8.27 3.15 -10.06
N TRP A 181 -7.21 3.51 -9.32
CA TRP A 181 -5.84 3.01 -9.53
C TRP A 181 -5.76 1.49 -9.73
N PHE A 182 -6.57 0.74 -8.97
CA PHE A 182 -6.64 -0.72 -8.98
C PHE A 182 -7.75 -1.29 -9.86
N HIS A 183 -8.61 -0.45 -10.43
CA HIS A 183 -9.84 -0.93 -11.09
C HIS A 183 -10.05 -0.42 -12.52
N THR A 184 -9.45 0.71 -12.89
CA THR A 184 -9.58 1.31 -14.21
C THR A 184 -8.44 0.84 -15.14
N GLY A 185 -8.82 0.39 -16.35
CA GLY A 185 -7.89 -0.05 -17.39
C GLY A 185 -7.54 -1.54 -17.34
N THR A 186 -7.26 -2.10 -18.52
CA THR A 186 -6.87 -3.50 -18.72
C THR A 186 -5.75 -3.67 -19.75
N ASP A 187 -4.96 -2.62 -19.99
CA ASP A 187 -3.99 -2.60 -21.10
C ASP A 187 -2.65 -3.24 -20.74
N LEU A 188 -2.42 -3.46 -19.44
CA LEU A 188 -1.16 -3.94 -18.89
C LEU A 188 -1.34 -5.31 -18.23
N GLU A 189 -0.29 -6.11 -18.21
CA GLU A 189 -0.21 -7.35 -17.43
C GLU A 189 0.61 -7.10 -16.17
N ALA A 190 0.11 -7.54 -15.01
CA ALA A 190 0.85 -7.46 -13.76
C ALA A 190 2.06 -8.41 -13.76
N HIS A 191 3.19 -7.93 -13.25
CA HIS A 191 4.35 -8.78 -13.00
C HIS A 191 3.97 -9.89 -11.99
N PRO A 192 4.45 -11.14 -12.14
CA PRO A 192 4.18 -12.24 -11.21
C PRO A 192 4.64 -12.02 -9.75
N LEU A 193 5.35 -10.93 -9.47
CA LEU A 193 5.86 -10.54 -8.14
C LEU A 193 5.07 -9.36 -7.56
N LEU A 194 4.02 -8.90 -8.26
CA LEU A 194 3.14 -7.83 -7.82
C LEU A 194 1.87 -8.41 -7.22
N PHE A 195 1.69 -8.22 -5.92
CA PHE A 195 0.51 -8.68 -5.22
C PHE A 195 -0.17 -7.52 -4.50
N ARG A 196 -1.49 -7.60 -4.39
CA ARG A 196 -2.33 -6.69 -3.62
C ARG A 196 -2.85 -7.41 -2.38
N TYR A 197 -2.75 -6.76 -1.24
CA TYR A 197 -3.48 -7.17 -0.04
C TYR A 197 -4.73 -6.31 0.11
N ALA A 198 -5.90 -6.96 0.08
CA ALA A 198 -7.19 -6.33 0.35
C ALA A 198 -8.18 -7.39 0.82
N ASN A 199 -9.22 -6.99 1.56
CA ASN A 199 -10.26 -7.91 2.05
C ASN A 199 -9.69 -9.13 2.78
N LYS A 200 -8.61 -8.92 3.55
CA LYS A 200 -7.88 -9.94 4.32
C LYS A 200 -7.26 -11.06 3.46
N LYS A 201 -6.90 -10.78 2.21
CA LYS A 201 -6.28 -11.74 1.29
C LYS A 201 -5.24 -11.09 0.39
N TRP A 202 -4.20 -11.86 0.07
CA TRP A 202 -3.24 -11.57 -0.98
C TRP A 202 -3.75 -12.06 -2.34
N LEU A 203 -3.68 -11.21 -3.36
CA LEU A 203 -4.14 -11.50 -4.72
C LEU A 203 -3.19 -10.90 -5.76
N GLY A 204 -2.87 -11.66 -6.80
CA GLY A 204 -2.28 -11.09 -8.02
C GLY A 204 -3.27 -10.14 -8.71
N LEU A 205 -2.76 -9.11 -9.40
CA LEU A 205 -3.60 -8.11 -10.06
C LEU A 205 -4.12 -8.55 -11.44
N GLY A 206 -3.46 -9.51 -12.09
CA GLY A 206 -3.75 -9.87 -13.48
C GLY A 206 -3.64 -8.65 -14.40
N LYS A 207 -4.68 -8.37 -15.17
CA LYS A 207 -4.70 -7.22 -16.10
C LYS A 207 -5.38 -5.96 -15.57
N LYS A 208 -6.13 -6.04 -14.47
CA LYS A 208 -7.02 -4.93 -14.07
C LYS A 208 -6.30 -3.92 -13.18
N GLY A 209 -6.46 -2.63 -13.49
CA GLY A 209 -5.91 -1.53 -12.70
C GLY A 209 -4.58 -1.04 -13.24
N ASN A 210 -4.63 -0.27 -14.32
CA ASN A 210 -3.44 0.23 -15.03
C ASN A 210 -2.49 1.02 -14.11
N GLY A 211 -3.01 1.81 -13.17
CA GLY A 211 -2.18 2.61 -12.26
C GLY A 211 -1.33 1.73 -11.35
N ALA A 212 -1.97 0.76 -10.69
CA ALA A 212 -1.30 -0.19 -9.80
C ALA A 212 -0.28 -1.05 -10.54
N ILE A 213 -0.64 -1.53 -11.74
CA ILE A 213 0.23 -2.35 -12.56
C ILE A 213 1.44 -1.56 -13.07
N ALA A 214 1.24 -0.35 -13.62
CA ALA A 214 2.34 0.49 -14.09
C ALA A 214 3.32 0.84 -12.97
N PHE A 215 2.77 1.18 -11.79
CA PHE A 215 3.56 1.45 -10.58
C PHE A 215 4.37 0.23 -10.15
N GLY A 216 3.70 -0.88 -9.87
CA GLY A 216 4.33 -2.09 -9.35
C GLY A 216 5.34 -2.71 -10.31
N ASN A 217 5.00 -2.81 -11.60
CA ASN A 217 5.90 -3.35 -12.61
C ASN A 217 7.17 -2.52 -12.74
N ARG A 218 7.06 -1.18 -12.72
CA ARG A 218 8.26 -0.32 -12.78
C ARG A 218 9.18 -0.55 -11.59
N LEU A 219 8.64 -0.69 -10.39
CA LEU A 219 9.43 -0.99 -9.19
C LEU A 219 10.09 -2.36 -9.27
N ILE A 220 9.33 -3.40 -9.64
CA ILE A 220 9.85 -4.77 -9.75
C ILE A 220 10.95 -4.84 -10.81
N ASN A 221 10.75 -4.25 -11.98
CA ASN A 221 11.76 -4.24 -13.05
C ASN A 221 13.04 -3.51 -12.62
N ARG A 222 12.95 -2.48 -11.77
CA ARG A 222 14.11 -1.71 -11.31
C ARG A 222 14.81 -2.33 -10.10
N LEU A 223 14.07 -3.03 -9.22
CA LEU A 223 14.55 -3.51 -7.93
C LEU A 223 14.73 -5.03 -7.85
N GLY A 224 14.11 -5.79 -8.74
CA GLY A 224 14.19 -7.26 -8.80
C GLY A 224 13.58 -7.99 -7.60
N LEU A 225 12.55 -7.42 -6.96
CA LEU A 225 11.97 -7.94 -5.72
C LEU A 225 10.43 -7.91 -5.73
N PRO A 226 9.76 -8.70 -4.86
CA PRO A 226 8.31 -8.62 -4.66
C PRO A 226 7.81 -7.26 -4.17
N VAL A 227 6.69 -6.80 -4.72
CA VAL A 227 6.02 -5.56 -4.32
C VAL A 227 4.60 -5.88 -3.87
N GLY A 228 4.31 -5.55 -2.61
CA GLY A 228 2.99 -5.70 -2.00
C GLY A 228 2.27 -4.37 -1.87
N LEU A 229 1.07 -4.26 -2.47
CA LEU A 229 0.22 -3.07 -2.40
C LEU A 229 -0.93 -3.30 -1.41
N ILE A 230 -0.97 -2.53 -0.33
CA ILE A 230 -1.99 -2.64 0.72
C ILE A 230 -3.13 -1.67 0.39
N ASP A 231 -4.18 -2.16 -0.28
CA ASP A 231 -5.29 -1.34 -0.81
C ASP A 231 -6.42 -1.21 0.21
N TYR A 232 -6.53 -0.01 0.78
CA TYR A 232 -7.58 0.37 1.73
C TYR A 232 -8.27 1.68 1.35
N SER A 233 -8.26 2.01 0.05
CA SER A 233 -8.94 3.19 -0.47
C SER A 233 -10.47 3.16 -0.23
N VAL A 234 -11.07 4.31 0.09
CA VAL A 234 -12.51 4.42 0.35
C VAL A 234 -13.13 5.55 -0.46
N ASN A 235 -14.01 5.21 -1.40
CA ASN A 235 -14.73 6.17 -2.24
C ASN A 235 -15.45 7.24 -1.41
N GLY A 236 -15.28 8.51 -1.81
CA GLY A 236 -15.98 9.64 -1.18
C GLY A 236 -15.54 9.94 0.25
N SER A 237 -14.45 9.33 0.74
CA SER A 237 -13.90 9.64 2.06
C SER A 237 -13.24 11.02 2.08
N GLY A 238 -13.53 11.77 3.14
CA GLY A 238 -12.82 13.00 3.49
C GLY A 238 -11.58 12.69 4.33
N LEU A 239 -10.63 13.63 4.40
CA LEU A 239 -9.63 13.58 5.45
C LEU A 239 -10.30 13.88 6.80
N ARG A 240 -11.16 14.91 6.81
CA ARG A 240 -11.78 15.45 8.01
C ARG A 240 -13.25 15.07 8.16
N LYS A 241 -13.77 15.21 9.39
CA LYS A 241 -15.16 14.92 9.74
C LYS A 241 -16.16 15.81 8.99
N GLU A 242 -15.80 17.07 8.75
CA GLU A 242 -16.63 18.01 7.99
C GLU A 242 -16.84 17.52 6.55
N ALA A 243 -15.88 16.77 6.01
CA ALA A 243 -15.93 16.15 4.69
C ALA A 243 -16.46 14.71 4.71
N ASP A 244 -17.15 14.27 5.78
CA ASP A 244 -17.82 12.97 5.79
C ASP A 244 -19.12 13.00 4.97
N TRP A 245 -19.12 12.29 3.85
CA TRP A 245 -20.27 12.10 2.97
C TRP A 245 -21.00 10.78 3.24
N ARG A 246 -20.99 10.31 4.50
CA ARG A 246 -21.47 8.99 4.95
C ARG A 246 -20.62 7.82 4.46
N MET A 247 -19.38 8.12 4.08
CA MET A 247 -18.39 7.15 3.65
C MET A 247 -17.28 6.97 4.70
N GLY A 248 -17.24 7.87 5.70
CA GLY A 248 -16.20 7.96 6.71
C GLY A 248 -15.09 8.95 6.34
N TYR A 249 -14.22 9.23 7.30
CA TYR A 249 -13.11 10.16 7.17
C TYR A 249 -11.84 9.60 7.84
N TRP A 250 -10.67 10.01 7.35
CA TRP A 250 -9.39 9.37 7.67
C TRP A 250 -8.86 9.70 9.07
N GLU A 251 -9.20 10.86 9.63
CA GLU A 251 -8.85 11.21 11.01
C GLU A 251 -9.74 10.54 12.07
N ASP A 252 -10.73 9.74 11.67
CA ASP A 252 -11.58 9.02 12.61
C ASP A 252 -10.84 7.84 13.25
N LEU A 253 -10.74 7.85 14.58
CA LEU A 253 -10.09 6.80 15.37
C LEU A 253 -11.09 5.81 16.00
N ALA A 254 -12.39 5.91 15.71
CA ALA A 254 -13.37 4.95 16.18
C ALA A 254 -13.06 3.52 15.68
N GLU A 255 -13.40 2.48 16.47
CA GLU A 255 -13.02 1.08 16.19
C GLU A 255 -13.38 0.60 14.77
N ASN A 256 -14.52 1.04 14.23
CA ASN A 256 -15.01 0.67 12.90
C ASN A 256 -14.68 1.70 11.81
N SER A 257 -13.84 2.69 12.12
CA SER A 257 -13.46 3.74 11.17
C SER A 257 -12.69 3.17 9.97
N ILE A 258 -12.63 3.97 8.90
CA ILE A 258 -11.88 3.59 7.70
C ILE A 258 -10.38 3.44 8.00
N TYR A 259 -9.87 4.25 8.94
CA TYR A 259 -8.49 4.18 9.38
C TYR A 259 -8.20 2.92 10.19
N ASN A 260 -9.05 2.53 11.15
CA ASN A 260 -8.82 1.30 11.91
C ASN A 260 -8.93 0.03 11.05
N ARG A 261 -9.79 0.04 10.02
CA ARG A 261 -9.80 -1.02 9.01
C ARG A 261 -8.48 -1.11 8.23
N PHE A 262 -7.91 0.04 7.86
CA PHE A 262 -6.57 0.12 7.27
C PHE A 262 -5.49 -0.40 8.21
N LEU A 263 -5.47 0.01 9.47
CA LEU A 263 -4.52 -0.49 10.47
C LEU A 263 -4.60 -2.00 10.66
N ALA A 264 -5.81 -2.55 10.75
CA ALA A 264 -6.01 -4.00 10.82
C ALA A 264 -5.41 -4.72 9.60
N GLY A 265 -5.52 -4.10 8.42
CA GLY A 265 -4.89 -4.59 7.19
C GLY A 265 -3.38 -4.58 7.24
N VAL A 266 -2.78 -3.47 7.66
CA VAL A 266 -1.32 -3.34 7.81
C VAL A 266 -0.81 -4.33 8.85
N SER A 267 -1.49 -4.46 10.00
CA SER A 267 -1.14 -5.44 11.03
C SER A 267 -1.21 -6.87 10.48
N ALA A 268 -2.25 -7.22 9.73
CA ALA A 268 -2.35 -8.53 9.10
C ALA A 268 -1.25 -8.75 8.07
N ALA A 269 -0.83 -7.72 7.33
CA ALA A 269 0.29 -7.72 6.39
C ALA A 269 1.70 -7.68 7.04
N GLY A 270 1.79 -7.59 8.37
CA GLY A 270 3.04 -7.70 9.13
C GLY A 270 3.41 -6.47 9.95
N GLY A 271 2.62 -5.40 9.88
CA GLY A 271 2.74 -4.21 10.73
C GLY A 271 3.76 -3.16 10.25
N PHE A 272 4.55 -3.45 9.23
CA PHE A 272 5.56 -2.55 8.68
C PHE A 272 5.26 -2.20 7.22
N LEU A 273 5.56 -0.96 6.85
CA LEU A 273 5.48 -0.46 5.47
C LEU A 273 6.77 0.23 5.09
N GLU A 274 7.12 0.19 3.80
CA GLU A 274 8.21 0.99 3.25
C GLU A 274 7.73 2.37 2.78
N PHE A 275 6.49 2.46 2.29
CA PHE A 275 5.90 3.70 1.79
C PHE A 275 4.40 3.75 2.07
N VAL A 276 3.86 4.96 2.17
CA VAL A 276 2.41 5.21 2.15
C VAL A 276 2.12 6.15 0.98
N ILE A 277 1.21 5.78 0.09
CA ILE A 277 0.70 6.63 -0.99
C ILE A 277 -0.68 7.14 -0.60
N TRP A 278 -0.81 8.46 -0.60
CA TRP A 278 -2.03 9.20 -0.30
C TRP A 278 -2.55 9.87 -1.55
N MET A 279 -3.78 9.54 -1.93
CA MET A 279 -4.48 10.19 -3.04
C MET A 279 -5.91 10.51 -2.62
N GLN A 280 -6.08 11.70 -2.06
CA GLN A 280 -7.33 12.20 -1.49
C GLN A 280 -7.32 13.71 -1.44
N GLY A 281 -8.51 14.31 -1.49
CA GLY A 281 -8.72 15.73 -1.26
C GLY A 281 -10.01 16.23 -1.89
N GLU A 282 -10.53 15.50 -2.88
CA GLU A 282 -11.67 15.95 -3.68
C GLU A 282 -12.95 16.03 -2.82
N ALA A 283 -13.10 15.17 -1.80
CA ALA A 283 -14.24 15.23 -0.88
C ALA A 283 -14.21 16.46 0.04
N ASP A 284 -13.01 16.86 0.50
CA ASP A 284 -12.81 18.06 1.32
C ASP A 284 -12.98 19.33 0.48
N ALA A 285 -12.42 19.36 -0.74
CA ALA A 285 -12.66 20.44 -1.70
C ALA A 285 -14.15 20.56 -2.05
N ALA A 286 -14.85 19.42 -2.25
CA ALA A 286 -16.28 19.40 -2.54
C ALA A 286 -17.15 19.92 -1.40
N ARG A 287 -16.66 19.92 -0.16
CA ARG A 287 -17.39 20.46 0.97
C ARG A 287 -17.49 21.99 0.89
N GLY A 288 -16.53 22.65 0.24
CA GLY A 288 -16.48 24.11 0.07
C GLY A 288 -16.14 24.89 1.33
N THR A 289 -16.22 24.28 2.52
CA THR A 289 -15.97 24.95 3.81
C THR A 289 -14.62 24.60 4.44
N VAL A 290 -13.88 23.62 3.89
CA VAL A 290 -12.56 23.24 4.42
C VAL A 290 -11.51 24.17 3.83
N SER A 291 -10.84 24.95 4.69
CA SER A 291 -9.78 25.86 4.27
C SER A 291 -8.45 25.16 4.02
N GLU A 292 -7.53 25.86 3.34
CA GLU A 292 -6.15 25.41 3.11
C GLU A 292 -5.44 25.06 4.43
N VAL A 293 -5.53 25.96 5.42
CA VAL A 293 -4.88 25.78 6.74
C VAL A 293 -5.47 24.58 7.49
N GLU A 294 -6.79 24.41 7.46
CA GLU A 294 -7.45 23.29 8.13
C GLU A 294 -7.06 21.94 7.51
N TYR A 295 -7.01 21.86 6.18
CA TYR A 295 -6.59 20.65 5.50
C TYR A 295 -5.10 20.38 5.71
N SER A 296 -4.22 21.39 5.63
CA SER A 296 -2.78 21.23 5.86
C SER A 296 -2.51 20.72 7.28
N THR A 297 -3.12 21.37 8.28
CA THR A 297 -2.98 20.97 9.69
C THR A 297 -3.48 19.54 9.94
N SER A 298 -4.63 19.18 9.36
CA SER A 298 -5.16 17.82 9.46
C SER A 298 -4.28 16.80 8.77
N LEU A 299 -3.73 17.12 7.59
CA LEU A 299 -2.89 16.18 6.85
C LEU A 299 -1.55 15.98 7.55
N GLU A 300 -0.92 17.04 8.06
CA GLU A 300 0.28 16.94 8.89
C GLU A 300 0.01 16.06 10.13
N ARG A 301 -1.09 16.30 10.84
CA ARG A 301 -1.46 15.50 12.03
C ARG A 301 -1.71 14.04 11.65
N PHE A 302 -2.45 13.78 10.59
CA PHE A 302 -2.72 12.44 10.07
C PHE A 302 -1.42 11.70 9.77
N VAL A 303 -0.45 12.35 9.12
CA VAL A 303 0.86 11.75 8.86
C VAL A 303 1.65 11.53 10.14
N THR A 304 1.81 12.57 10.96
CA THR A 304 2.83 12.59 12.02
C THR A 304 2.37 12.01 13.35
N LYS A 305 1.07 12.10 13.68
CA LYS A 305 0.51 11.68 14.97
C LYS A 305 -0.32 10.41 14.89
N GLN A 306 -0.69 9.99 13.69
CA GLN A 306 -1.57 8.85 13.47
C GLN A 306 -0.83 7.78 12.65
N VAL A 307 -0.63 7.98 11.35
CA VAL A 307 0.02 6.97 10.48
C VAL A 307 1.42 6.56 10.98
N ARG A 308 2.28 7.54 11.31
CA ARG A 308 3.64 7.26 11.80
C ARG A 308 3.70 6.78 13.25
N ALA A 309 2.62 6.95 14.02
CA ALA A 309 2.54 6.45 15.40
C ALA A 309 2.14 4.97 15.43
N ASP A 310 1.22 4.58 14.53
CA ASP A 310 0.61 3.25 14.56
C ASP A 310 1.30 2.23 13.65
N ILE A 311 2.09 2.67 12.67
CA ILE A 311 2.70 1.79 11.66
C ILE A 311 4.22 1.75 11.79
N GLY A 312 4.78 0.53 11.74
CA GLY A 312 6.21 0.30 11.73
C GLY A 312 6.88 0.83 10.45
N ASN A 313 7.98 1.56 10.61
CA ASN A 313 8.76 2.12 9.49
C ASN A 313 9.78 1.11 8.94
N GLY A 314 9.53 0.59 7.73
CA GLY A 314 10.41 -0.33 7.00
C GLY A 314 11.42 0.32 6.04
N SER A 315 11.34 1.64 5.81
CA SER A 315 12.05 2.36 4.73
C SER A 315 13.53 2.66 4.93
N GLY A 316 14.08 2.40 6.11
CA GLY A 316 15.42 2.85 6.49
C GLY A 316 15.57 4.37 6.64
N ARG A 317 14.52 5.17 6.35
CA ARG A 317 14.46 6.60 6.63
C ARG A 317 14.14 6.87 8.10
N LYS A 318 14.34 8.10 8.54
CA LYS A 318 14.02 8.51 9.92
C LYS A 318 12.53 8.36 10.20
N ASN A 319 11.68 8.78 9.27
CA ASN A 319 10.23 8.61 9.36
C ASN A 319 9.73 7.76 8.20
N LEU A 320 8.55 7.12 8.37
CA LEU A 320 7.88 6.41 7.28
C LEU A 320 7.58 7.39 6.13
N PRO A 321 8.12 7.16 4.92
CA PRO A 321 7.89 8.01 3.77
C PRO A 321 6.42 8.07 3.39
N PHE A 322 5.92 9.29 3.23
CA PHE A 322 4.53 9.56 2.91
C PHE A 322 4.44 10.33 1.59
N LEU A 323 3.85 9.70 0.59
CA LEU A 323 3.82 10.13 -0.81
C LEU A 323 2.45 10.73 -1.10
N ILE A 324 2.42 12.04 -1.31
CA ILE A 324 1.20 12.79 -1.60
C ILE A 324 1.05 12.91 -3.11
N VAL A 325 0.00 12.29 -3.66
CA VAL A 325 -0.44 12.53 -5.02
C VAL A 325 -1.40 13.71 -4.99
N MET A 326 -1.08 14.75 -5.74
CA MET A 326 -1.92 15.95 -5.78
C MET A 326 -3.29 15.65 -6.35
N MET A 327 -4.29 16.33 -5.79
CA MET A 327 -5.67 16.24 -6.23
C MET A 327 -5.80 16.53 -7.72
N ILE A 328 -6.60 15.72 -8.42
CA ILE A 328 -6.82 15.86 -9.86
C ILE A 328 -7.70 17.08 -10.18
N LYS A 329 -7.77 17.47 -11.46
CA LYS A 329 -8.73 18.48 -11.91
C LYS A 329 -10.17 17.98 -11.81
N ARG A 330 -11.09 18.89 -11.55
CA ARG A 330 -12.49 18.62 -11.23
C ARG A 330 -13.43 19.44 -12.11
N PRO A 331 -13.87 18.90 -13.26
CA PRO A 331 -14.93 19.51 -14.06
C PRO A 331 -16.16 19.86 -13.20
N GLY A 332 -16.54 21.13 -13.20
CA GLY A 332 -17.65 21.67 -12.40
C GLY A 332 -17.35 21.89 -10.91
N GLY A 333 -16.08 21.77 -10.48
CA GLY A 333 -15.66 22.19 -9.14
C GLY A 333 -15.43 23.70 -9.03
N GLU A 334 -15.42 24.22 -7.80
CA GLU A 334 -15.10 25.62 -7.51
C GLU A 334 -13.59 25.85 -7.38
N ASP A 335 -13.07 26.93 -7.97
CA ASP A 335 -11.63 27.16 -8.02
C ASP A 335 -10.98 27.30 -6.65
N GLY A 336 -11.57 28.12 -5.76
CA GLY A 336 -11.03 28.40 -4.42
C GLY A 336 -10.79 27.13 -3.59
N PRO A 337 -11.82 26.32 -3.30
CA PRO A 337 -11.66 25.09 -2.53
C PRO A 337 -10.70 24.10 -3.18
N ASN A 338 -10.72 23.94 -4.52
CA ASN A 338 -9.83 22.99 -5.17
C ASN A 338 -8.36 23.45 -5.13
N GLN A 339 -8.11 24.76 -5.27
CA GLN A 339 -6.78 25.34 -5.11
C GLN A 339 -6.28 25.23 -3.67
N ALA A 340 -7.13 25.54 -2.69
CA ALA A 340 -6.80 25.46 -1.27
C ALA A 340 -6.32 24.06 -0.86
N ILE A 341 -6.99 23.00 -1.30
CA ILE A 341 -6.57 21.62 -0.98
C ILE A 341 -5.23 21.26 -1.65
N ARG A 342 -4.99 21.66 -2.90
CA ARG A 342 -3.72 21.40 -3.59
C ARG A 342 -2.56 22.18 -2.96
N ASN A 343 -2.78 23.43 -2.55
CA ASN A 343 -1.81 24.22 -1.81
C ASN A 343 -1.46 23.55 -0.47
N ALA A 344 -2.45 23.09 0.28
CA ALA A 344 -2.25 22.37 1.54
C ALA A 344 -1.45 21.07 1.36
N GLN A 345 -1.75 20.29 0.30
CA GLN A 345 -1.00 19.08 -0.04
C GLN A 345 0.48 19.37 -0.33
N LYS A 346 0.76 20.46 -1.05
CA LYS A 346 2.13 20.91 -1.34
C LYS A 346 2.85 21.42 -0.10
N ASP A 347 2.15 22.15 0.76
CA ASP A 347 2.69 22.67 2.02
C ASP A 347 3.18 21.52 2.89
N VAL A 348 2.34 20.50 3.13
CA VAL A 348 2.74 19.30 3.87
C VAL A 348 3.90 18.57 3.19
N ALA A 349 3.86 18.43 1.86
CA ALA A 349 4.94 17.78 1.11
C ALA A 349 6.28 18.55 1.17
N GLN A 350 6.27 19.86 1.46
CA GLN A 350 7.47 20.69 1.56
C GLN A 350 7.98 20.79 2.99
N ASN A 351 7.08 20.89 3.96
CA ASN A 351 7.42 21.29 5.33
C ASN A 351 7.43 20.12 6.31
N VAL A 352 6.82 18.98 5.99
CA VAL A 352 6.85 17.78 6.84
C VAL A 352 7.95 16.83 6.39
N ALA A 353 8.86 16.49 7.31
CA ALA A 353 9.99 15.59 7.02
C ALA A 353 9.51 14.24 6.48
N ASP A 354 10.23 13.71 5.48
CA ASP A 354 9.90 12.48 4.73
C ASP A 354 8.46 12.46 4.15
N CYS A 355 7.86 13.62 3.90
CA CYS A 355 6.74 13.77 2.99
C CYS A 355 7.24 14.17 1.61
N TYR A 356 6.60 13.65 0.56
CA TYR A 356 7.04 13.87 -0.81
C TYR A 356 5.83 14.16 -1.70
N LEU A 357 5.92 15.20 -2.52
CA LEU A 357 4.99 15.42 -3.61
C LEU A 357 5.28 14.38 -4.70
N ALA A 358 4.52 13.29 -4.72
CA ALA A 358 4.83 12.11 -5.51
C ALA A 358 4.44 12.24 -6.98
N ALA A 359 3.39 13.01 -7.26
CA ALA A 359 2.99 13.36 -8.61
C ALA A 359 2.04 14.55 -8.63
N THR A 360 2.19 15.38 -9.65
CA THR A 360 1.16 16.33 -10.10
C THR A 360 0.24 15.64 -11.12
N THR A 361 -0.99 16.14 -11.24
CA THR A 361 -2.08 15.42 -11.93
C THR A 361 -2.93 16.28 -12.85
N LEU A 362 -2.82 17.62 -12.81
CA LEU A 362 -3.71 18.52 -13.56
C LEU A 362 -3.59 18.36 -15.09
N ASP A 363 -2.41 17.98 -15.58
CA ASP A 363 -2.15 17.68 -16.98
C ASP A 363 -2.77 16.35 -17.46
N LEU A 364 -3.22 15.51 -16.53
CA LEU A 364 -3.76 14.18 -16.85
C LEU A 364 -5.20 14.30 -17.35
N LYS A 365 -5.59 13.38 -18.24
CA LYS A 365 -6.91 13.38 -18.87
C LYS A 365 -7.97 12.78 -17.93
N ASN A 366 -9.04 13.52 -17.68
CA ASN A 366 -10.21 13.05 -16.93
C ASN A 366 -11.07 12.09 -17.75
N GLN A 367 -11.76 11.21 -17.03
CA GLN A 367 -12.92 10.46 -17.45
C GLN A 367 -14.10 10.91 -16.59
N GLY A 368 -15.09 11.53 -17.22
CA GLY A 368 -16.18 12.17 -16.49
C GLY A 368 -15.69 13.35 -15.64
N THR A 369 -16.30 13.54 -14.47
CA THR A 369 -16.14 14.74 -13.64
C THR A 369 -15.15 14.59 -12.48
N GLN A 370 -14.71 13.37 -12.15
CA GLN A 370 -13.99 13.11 -10.90
C GLN A 370 -12.87 12.06 -10.99
N HIS A 371 -12.70 11.39 -12.14
CA HIS A 371 -11.72 10.33 -12.30
C HIS A 371 -10.83 10.55 -13.50
N LEU A 372 -9.71 9.85 -13.54
CA LEU A 372 -8.79 9.85 -14.68
C LEU A 372 -9.14 8.74 -15.69
N THR A 373 -8.75 8.92 -16.94
CA THR A 373 -8.76 7.84 -17.94
C THR A 373 -7.74 6.76 -17.60
N HIS A 374 -7.92 5.56 -18.13
CA HIS A 374 -6.97 4.44 -17.94
C HIS A 374 -5.52 4.76 -18.33
N ARG A 375 -5.29 5.49 -19.45
CA ARG A 375 -3.93 5.94 -19.84
C ARG A 375 -3.36 6.98 -18.88
N ALA A 376 -4.22 7.86 -18.34
CA ALA A 376 -3.79 8.82 -17.32
C ALA A 376 -3.38 8.11 -16.02
N TYR A 377 -4.09 7.06 -15.61
CA TYR A 377 -3.64 6.22 -14.48
C TYR A 377 -2.32 5.51 -14.76
N THR A 378 -2.09 5.01 -15.98
CA THR A 378 -0.78 4.45 -16.37
C THR A 378 0.34 5.47 -16.15
N ASN A 379 0.18 6.70 -16.65
CA ASN A 379 1.16 7.76 -16.49
C ASN A 379 1.37 8.12 -15.01
N LEU A 380 0.29 8.23 -14.24
CA LEU A 380 0.38 8.52 -12.83
C LEU A 380 1.12 7.40 -12.08
N GLY A 381 0.89 6.13 -12.44
CA GLY A 381 1.62 4.97 -11.90
C GLY A 381 3.13 5.08 -12.09
N PHE A 382 3.57 5.46 -13.29
CA PHE A 382 4.99 5.70 -13.55
C PHE A 382 5.57 6.87 -12.75
N ARG A 383 4.83 7.97 -12.59
CA ARG A 383 5.28 9.13 -11.81
C ARG A 383 5.45 8.79 -10.32
N VAL A 384 4.50 8.09 -9.73
CA VAL A 384 4.59 7.71 -8.32
C VAL A 384 5.73 6.70 -8.10
N ALA A 385 5.94 5.77 -9.04
CA ALA A 385 7.08 4.85 -8.99
C ALA A 385 8.41 5.58 -9.13
N GLN A 386 8.50 6.62 -9.97
CA GLN A 386 9.69 7.47 -10.07
C GLN A 386 10.07 8.08 -8.71
N THR A 387 9.08 8.56 -7.95
CA THR A 387 9.31 9.09 -6.61
C THR A 387 9.89 8.04 -5.66
N VAL A 388 9.30 6.84 -5.63
CA VAL A 388 9.84 5.74 -4.81
C VAL A 388 11.27 5.41 -5.20
N LEU A 389 11.55 5.30 -6.50
CA LEU A 389 12.89 4.98 -6.99
C LEU A 389 13.91 6.09 -6.69
N PHE A 390 13.52 7.35 -6.78
CA PHE A 390 14.35 8.49 -6.35
C PHE A 390 14.68 8.41 -4.86
N ILE A 391 13.68 8.15 -4.01
CA ILE A 391 13.89 7.99 -2.56
C ILE A 391 14.83 6.82 -2.26
N LEU A 392 14.81 5.76 -3.07
CA LEU A 392 15.72 4.61 -2.95
C LEU A 392 17.09 4.84 -3.63
N GLY A 393 17.35 6.03 -4.18
CA GLY A 393 18.61 6.36 -4.87
C GLY A 393 18.81 5.59 -6.18
N LYS A 394 17.72 5.17 -6.83
CA LYS A 394 17.73 4.44 -8.12
C LYS A 394 17.43 5.34 -9.31
N GLU A 395 16.96 6.56 -9.04
CA GLU A 395 16.66 7.59 -10.01
C GLU A 395 17.15 8.94 -9.47
N GLU A 396 17.48 9.86 -10.36
CA GLU A 396 18.09 11.15 -9.99
C GLU A 396 17.08 12.30 -9.86
N TYR A 397 15.86 12.09 -10.34
CA TYR A 397 14.78 13.08 -10.29
C TYR A 397 13.42 12.41 -10.06
N TYR A 398 12.47 13.16 -9.52
CA TYR A 398 11.08 12.71 -9.35
C TYR A 398 10.02 13.78 -9.59
N ARG A 399 10.42 15.05 -9.67
CA ARG A 399 9.53 16.19 -9.87
C ARG A 399 9.81 16.84 -11.21
N GLY A 400 8.76 17.43 -11.78
CA GLY A 400 8.90 18.28 -12.94
C GLY A 400 9.54 19.62 -12.60
N PRO A 401 9.69 20.50 -13.61
CA PRO A 401 10.21 21.84 -13.41
C PRO A 401 9.32 22.64 -12.45
N SER A 402 9.88 23.71 -11.89
CA SER A 402 9.16 24.63 -11.02
C SER A 402 9.49 26.07 -11.37
N VAL A 403 8.51 26.96 -11.27
CA VAL A 403 8.76 28.41 -11.32
C VAL A 403 9.66 28.83 -10.16
N VAL A 404 10.66 29.66 -10.46
CA VAL A 404 11.61 30.23 -9.49
C VAL A 404 11.60 31.76 -9.46
N GLY A 405 10.99 32.41 -10.46
CA GLY A 405 10.85 33.86 -10.50
C GLY A 405 9.88 34.32 -11.56
N VAL A 406 9.30 35.49 -11.33
CA VAL A 406 8.42 36.19 -12.28
C VAL A 406 8.91 37.63 -12.36
N THR A 407 9.17 38.11 -13.57
CA THR A 407 9.66 39.47 -13.83
C THR A 407 8.78 40.15 -14.87
N GLN A 408 8.13 41.24 -14.50
CA GLN A 408 7.45 42.10 -15.45
C GLN A 408 8.51 42.93 -16.19
N ILE A 409 8.69 42.65 -17.49
CA ILE A 409 9.72 43.25 -18.33
C ILE A 409 9.29 44.65 -18.80
N ASP A 410 8.02 44.78 -19.17
CA ASP A 410 7.39 46.05 -19.53
C ASP A 410 5.88 45.98 -19.27
N THR A 411 5.10 46.93 -19.81
CA THR A 411 3.65 46.98 -19.62
C THR A 411 2.89 45.82 -20.29
N LYS A 412 3.52 45.01 -21.13
CA LYS A 412 2.88 43.89 -21.85
C LYS A 412 3.60 42.56 -21.68
N ASN A 413 4.88 42.54 -21.35
CA ASN A 413 5.68 41.32 -21.32
C ASN A 413 6.06 40.93 -19.89
N ILE A 414 5.85 39.65 -19.56
CA ILE A 414 6.23 39.06 -18.29
C ILE A 414 7.06 37.81 -18.58
N ASP A 415 8.25 37.71 -17.97
CA ASP A 415 9.10 36.53 -18.03
C ASP A 415 8.96 35.71 -16.76
N VAL A 416 8.73 34.41 -16.93
CA VAL A 416 8.64 33.41 -15.86
C VAL A 416 9.85 32.50 -15.96
N ALA A 417 10.75 32.65 -14.99
CA ALA A 417 11.93 31.81 -14.86
C ALA A 417 11.53 30.47 -14.21
N ILE A 418 11.99 29.36 -14.79
CA ILE A 418 11.81 28.01 -14.29
C ILE A 418 13.14 27.34 -13.98
N ARG A 419 13.10 26.39 -13.04
CA ARG A 419 14.21 25.48 -12.75
C ARG A 419 13.80 24.06 -13.11
N HIS A 420 14.62 23.41 -13.94
CA HIS A 420 14.51 21.98 -14.22
C HIS A 420 14.95 21.14 -13.02
N ARG A 421 14.30 20.00 -12.85
CA ARG A 421 14.65 19.00 -11.82
C ARG A 421 14.93 17.64 -12.43
N GLY A 422 14.29 17.33 -13.55
CA GLY A 422 14.75 16.39 -14.56
C GLY A 422 14.85 17.12 -15.90
N GLY A 423 15.60 16.53 -16.84
CA GLY A 423 15.81 17.14 -18.15
C GLY A 423 16.55 18.48 -18.10
N THR A 424 16.55 19.18 -19.23
CA THR A 424 17.25 20.46 -19.42
C THR A 424 16.45 21.44 -20.27
N ASP A 425 15.27 21.06 -20.75
CA ASP A 425 14.45 21.85 -21.66
C ASP A 425 12.97 21.49 -21.50
N PHE A 426 12.09 22.25 -22.14
CA PHE A 426 10.65 22.03 -22.10
C PHE A 426 9.95 22.26 -23.44
N THR A 427 8.76 21.68 -23.53
CA THR A 427 7.80 21.84 -24.64
C THR A 427 6.42 22.23 -24.08
N PRO A 428 5.54 22.83 -24.89
CA PRO A 428 5.76 23.28 -26.28
C PRO A 428 6.53 24.61 -26.38
N ALA A 429 6.95 24.97 -27.59
CA ALA A 429 7.66 26.22 -27.86
C ALA A 429 6.73 27.46 -27.95
N SER A 430 5.46 27.25 -28.30
CA SER A 430 4.43 28.28 -28.40
C SER A 430 3.06 27.70 -28.09
N GLY A 431 2.07 28.57 -27.89
CA GLY A 431 0.70 28.16 -27.56
C GLY A 431 0.60 27.47 -26.20
N ILE A 432 1.51 27.80 -25.27
CA ILE A 432 1.54 27.24 -23.92
C ILE A 432 0.27 27.67 -23.18
N SER A 433 -0.49 26.70 -22.66
CA SER A 433 -1.78 26.93 -21.99
C SER A 433 -1.63 27.00 -20.47
N GLY A 434 -2.68 27.47 -19.79
CA GLY A 434 -2.83 27.35 -18.34
C GLY A 434 -2.25 28.49 -17.51
N TRP A 435 -1.86 29.59 -18.15
CA TRP A 435 -1.38 30.81 -17.49
C TRP A 435 -2.49 31.82 -17.31
N GLU A 436 -2.55 32.40 -16.12
CA GLU A 436 -3.44 33.51 -15.77
C GLU A 436 -2.58 34.67 -15.24
N VAL A 437 -2.95 35.88 -15.65
CA VAL A 437 -2.35 37.12 -15.15
C VAL A 437 -3.46 37.97 -14.56
N VAL A 438 -3.26 38.41 -13.32
CA VAL A 438 -4.23 39.21 -12.57
C VAL A 438 -3.56 40.54 -12.17
N THR A 439 -4.26 41.65 -12.38
CA THR A 439 -3.82 43.00 -12.01
C THR A 439 -4.93 43.69 -11.24
N GLU A 440 -4.65 44.20 -10.03
CA GLU A 440 -5.68 44.88 -9.19
C GLU A 440 -6.98 44.05 -9.09
N ASP A 441 -6.84 42.73 -8.92
CA ASP A 441 -7.92 41.72 -8.87
C ASP A 441 -8.75 41.55 -10.16
N LEU A 442 -8.34 42.15 -11.27
CA LEU A 442 -8.93 41.98 -12.59
C LEU A 442 -8.06 41.10 -13.51
N PRO A 443 -8.65 40.21 -14.32
CA PRO A 443 -7.91 39.43 -15.30
C PRO A 443 -7.27 40.33 -16.37
N ALA A 444 -5.97 40.17 -16.58
CA ALA A 444 -5.25 40.70 -17.74
C ALA A 444 -5.22 39.61 -18.84
N PHE A 445 -5.75 39.94 -20.02
CA PHE A 445 -5.87 38.96 -21.10
C PHE A 445 -4.51 38.63 -21.71
N VAL A 446 -4.13 37.35 -21.65
CA VAL A 446 -2.94 36.81 -22.29
C VAL A 446 -3.17 36.73 -23.81
N SER A 447 -2.28 37.34 -24.58
CA SER A 447 -2.26 37.25 -26.05
C SER A 447 -1.50 36.02 -26.53
N GLU A 448 -0.34 35.75 -25.93
CA GLU A 448 0.52 34.62 -26.31
C GLU A 448 1.38 34.19 -25.13
N VAL A 449 1.70 32.90 -25.07
CA VAL A 449 2.75 32.36 -24.19
C VAL A 449 3.70 31.49 -25.01
N ILE A 450 4.99 31.81 -24.92
CA ILE A 450 6.05 31.13 -25.66
C ILE A 450 7.19 30.68 -24.75
N ARG A 451 7.94 29.71 -25.22
CA ARG A 451 9.29 29.41 -24.72
C ARG A 451 10.24 30.49 -25.23
N HIS A 452 10.74 31.33 -24.34
CA HIS A 452 11.77 32.32 -24.69
C HIS A 452 13.14 31.64 -24.83
N ASP A 453 13.48 30.80 -23.86
CA ASP A 453 14.67 29.94 -23.85
C ASP A 453 14.40 28.69 -23.00
N ALA A 454 15.42 27.87 -22.74
CA ALA A 454 15.26 26.61 -22.00
C ALA A 454 14.81 26.79 -20.53
N GLN A 455 14.94 27.97 -19.94
CA GLN A 455 14.62 28.27 -18.55
C GLN A 455 13.62 29.42 -18.41
N THR A 456 13.17 30.03 -19.50
CA THR A 456 12.30 31.21 -19.48
C THR A 456 11.07 31.00 -20.35
N ILE A 457 9.90 31.21 -19.75
CA ILE A 457 8.61 31.30 -20.43
C ILE A 457 8.24 32.78 -20.52
N ARG A 458 7.88 33.27 -21.71
CA ARG A 458 7.41 34.65 -21.90
C ARG A 458 5.90 34.66 -22.09
N ILE A 459 5.22 35.47 -21.30
CA ILE A 459 3.80 35.79 -21.39
C ILE A 459 3.68 37.19 -21.98
N THR A 460 2.93 37.32 -23.08
CA THR A 460 2.61 38.60 -23.71
C THR A 460 1.13 38.90 -23.48
N LEU A 461 0.82 40.05 -22.90
CA LEU A 461 -0.54 40.52 -22.67
C LEU A 461 -1.10 41.22 -23.90
N LYS A 462 -2.42 41.12 -24.08
CA LYS A 462 -3.17 41.78 -25.15
C LYS A 462 -3.08 43.31 -25.02
N ASP A 463 -3.37 43.79 -23.81
CA ASP A 463 -3.44 45.21 -23.46
C ASP A 463 -2.33 45.55 -22.44
N PRO A 464 -1.80 46.79 -22.47
CA PRO A 464 -0.78 47.20 -21.51
C PRO A 464 -1.37 47.33 -20.10
N ILE A 465 -0.62 46.90 -19.09
CA ILE A 465 -0.97 47.03 -17.68
C ILE A 465 -0.18 48.17 -17.02
N THR A 466 -0.79 48.82 -16.03
CA THR A 466 -0.24 49.98 -15.33
C THR A 466 0.29 49.67 -13.92
N GLY A 467 -0.03 48.49 -13.39
CA GLY A 467 0.34 48.03 -12.06
C GLY A 467 1.11 46.71 -12.07
N PRO A 468 1.46 46.18 -10.89
CA PRO A 468 2.12 44.88 -10.76
C PRO A 468 1.21 43.75 -11.22
N ALA A 469 1.78 42.82 -11.96
CA ALA A 469 1.11 41.58 -12.36
C ALA A 469 1.28 40.48 -11.30
N HIS A 470 0.19 39.74 -11.07
CA HIS A 470 0.20 38.47 -10.34
C HIS A 470 0.00 37.32 -11.32
N VAL A 471 0.99 36.44 -11.41
CA VAL A 471 0.97 35.30 -12.32
C VAL A 471 0.57 34.02 -11.59
N ARG A 472 -0.32 33.25 -12.21
CA ARG A 472 -0.71 31.91 -11.76
C ARG A 472 -0.62 30.91 -12.92
N TYR A 473 -0.31 29.67 -12.59
CA TYR A 473 -0.20 28.55 -13.53
C TYR A 473 -1.01 27.37 -13.02
N LEU A 474 -1.93 26.87 -13.85
CA LEU A 474 -2.85 25.78 -13.56
C LEU A 474 -3.69 26.01 -12.28
N HIS A 475 -4.21 27.24 -12.14
CA HIS A 475 -5.04 27.63 -11.00
C HIS A 475 -6.45 27.02 -11.07
N GLY A 476 -7.07 26.80 -9.92
CA GLY A 476 -8.48 26.45 -9.84
C GLY A 476 -8.85 24.99 -10.13
N ALA A 477 -10.14 24.71 -10.26
CA ALA A 477 -10.68 23.36 -10.33
C ALA A 477 -10.43 22.71 -11.70
N MET A 478 -10.48 23.49 -12.78
CA MET A 478 -10.38 23.00 -14.15
C MET A 478 -9.53 23.92 -15.03
N PRO A 479 -8.22 24.05 -14.74
CA PRO A 479 -7.33 24.89 -15.54
C PRO A 479 -7.20 24.39 -16.99
N ASP A 480 -6.86 25.29 -17.90
CA ASP A 480 -6.58 24.95 -19.29
C ASP A 480 -5.28 24.15 -19.43
N THR A 481 -5.44 22.87 -19.73
CA THR A 481 -4.34 21.93 -19.96
C THR A 481 -4.29 21.43 -21.40
N ALA A 482 -4.69 22.25 -22.38
CA ALA A 482 -4.58 21.88 -23.79
C ALA A 482 -3.12 21.67 -24.20
N ASN A 483 -2.23 22.57 -23.77
CA ASN A 483 -0.80 22.60 -24.11
C ASN A 483 0.05 22.93 -22.86
N PRO A 484 0.03 22.08 -21.81
CA PRO A 484 0.76 22.35 -20.59
C PRO A 484 2.27 22.19 -20.82
N VAL A 485 3.07 22.90 -20.03
CA VAL A 485 4.53 22.79 -20.07
C VAL A 485 4.96 21.42 -19.56
N ARG A 486 5.82 20.74 -20.32
CA ARG A 486 6.45 19.46 -19.95
C ARG A 486 7.94 19.52 -20.17
N ASP A 487 8.71 18.99 -19.23
CA ASP A 487 10.14 18.81 -19.42
C ASP A 487 10.45 17.75 -20.49
N ASN A 488 11.71 17.73 -20.93
CA ASN A 488 12.25 16.71 -21.82
C ASN A 488 12.90 15.53 -21.06
N SER A 489 12.58 15.34 -19.78
CA SER A 489 13.01 14.14 -19.06
C SER A 489 12.35 12.89 -19.66
N PRO A 490 12.88 11.67 -19.44
CA PRO A 490 12.27 10.43 -19.91
C PRO A 490 10.79 10.24 -19.54
N LEU A 491 10.28 10.91 -18.49
CA LEU A 491 8.88 10.85 -18.07
C LEU A 491 8.05 12.06 -18.53
N SER A 492 8.68 13.05 -19.15
CA SER A 492 8.08 14.31 -19.61
C SER A 492 7.16 14.92 -18.55
N LEU A 493 7.74 15.17 -17.37
CA LEU A 493 7.00 15.63 -16.20
C LEU A 493 6.51 17.06 -16.43
N PRO A 494 5.27 17.37 -16.02
CA PRO A 494 4.71 18.70 -16.22
C PRO A 494 5.38 19.73 -15.29
N LEU A 495 5.39 20.98 -15.71
CA LEU A 495 5.64 22.12 -14.81
C LEU A 495 4.63 22.05 -13.67
N GLU A 496 5.13 22.18 -12.44
CA GLU A 496 4.25 22.21 -11.27
C GLU A 496 3.41 23.49 -11.27
N GLU A 497 2.14 23.36 -10.85
CA GLU A 497 1.25 24.52 -10.69
C GLU A 497 1.93 25.59 -9.79
N TYR A 498 1.65 26.86 -10.07
CA TYR A 498 2.29 27.99 -9.44
C TYR A 498 1.28 29.08 -9.12
N GLU A 499 1.45 29.72 -7.97
CA GLU A 499 0.69 30.91 -7.59
C GLU A 499 1.65 31.87 -6.91
N GLN A 500 1.80 33.06 -7.51
CA GLN A 500 2.64 34.09 -6.93
C GLN A 500 2.01 34.58 -5.63
N LYS A 501 2.70 34.35 -4.51
CA LYS A 501 2.27 34.87 -3.21
C LYS A 501 2.26 36.39 -3.24
N GLN A 502 1.16 37.01 -2.83
CA GLN A 502 1.13 38.46 -2.64
C GLN A 502 1.99 38.85 -1.42
N PRO A 503 2.71 39.98 -1.45
CA PRO A 503 3.41 40.47 -0.28
C PRO A 503 2.39 40.74 0.84
N GLY A 504 2.47 39.99 1.95
CA GLY A 504 1.60 40.19 3.12
C GLY A 504 0.69 39.01 3.51
N ASN A 505 0.75 37.88 2.79
CA ASN A 505 0.13 36.60 3.19
C ASN A 505 1.17 35.55 3.60
#